data_AF-A0A6V7IXR6-F1
#
_entry.id   AF-A0A6V7IXR6-F1
#
_cell.length_a   1.000
_cell.length_b   1.000
_cell.length_c   1.000
_cell.angle_alpha   90.00
_cell.angle_beta   90.00
_cell.angle_gamma   90.00
#
_symmetry.space_group_name_H-M   'P 1'
#
loop_
_entity.id
_entity.type
_entity.pdbx_description
1 polymer ?
#
loop_
_entity_poly.entity_id
_entity_poly.type
_entity_poly.pdbx_seq_one_letter_code
_entity_poly.pdbx_strand_id
1 'polypeptide(L)' 'LMTECVFEGRPYLHGELLPRTGRCIICVCYYGEITCSDEKCPPVKFGCQRLTDDLTCCGKIVC' A
#
# COMPACT_ATOMS: atom_id res chain seq x y z
N LEU A 1 -7.30 0.72 -26.02
CA LEU A 1 -7.65 1.84 -25.14
C LEU A 1 -7.00 1.55 -23.79
N MET A 2 -6.00 2.34 -23.37
CA MET A 2 -5.56 2.30 -21.98
C MET A 2 -6.65 2.98 -21.17
N THR A 3 -7.33 2.22 -20.33
CA THR A 3 -8.39 2.69 -19.44
C THR A 3 -7.74 3.29 -18.19
N GLU A 4 -8.11 4.53 -17.88
CA GLU A 4 -7.69 5.25 -16.69
C GLU A 4 -8.67 4.99 -15.53
N CYS A 5 -8.15 5.03 -14.31
CA CYS A 5 -8.94 5.02 -13.10
C CYS A 5 -9.18 6.44 -12.62
N VAL A 6 -10.32 6.73 -12.01
CA VAL A 6 -10.56 8.02 -11.34
C VAL A 6 -10.68 7.78 -9.84
N PHE A 7 -9.76 8.37 -9.08
CA PHE A 7 -9.74 8.29 -7.62
C PHE A 7 -9.74 9.69 -7.02
N GLU A 8 -10.72 9.99 -6.15
CA GLU A 8 -10.92 11.33 -5.56
C GLU A 8 -10.93 12.46 -6.59
N GLY A 9 -11.50 12.19 -7.78
CA GLY A 9 -11.57 13.15 -8.88
C GLY A 9 -10.25 13.35 -9.65
N ARG A 10 -9.19 12.59 -9.33
CA ARG A 10 -7.94 12.58 -10.11
C ARG A 10 -7.83 11.34 -11.00
N PRO A 11 -7.41 11.50 -12.27
CA PRO A 11 -7.13 10.37 -13.15
C PRO A 11 -5.79 9.72 -12.79
N TYR A 12 -5.74 8.40 -12.92
CA TYR A 12 -4.57 7.54 -12.75
C TYR A 12 -4.48 6.57 -13.93
N LEU A 13 -3.31 6.45 -14.52
CA LEU A 13 -3.01 5.51 -15.61
C LEU A 13 -2.82 4.10 -15.07
N HIS A 14 -2.99 3.12 -15.96
CA HIS A 14 -2.68 1.73 -15.64
C HIS A 14 -1.25 1.59 -15.10
N GLY A 15 -1.12 0.92 -13.95
CA GLY A 15 0.13 0.71 -13.23
C GLY A 15 0.44 1.79 -12.20
N GLU A 16 -0.27 2.92 -12.20
CA GLU A 16 -0.05 3.96 -11.20
C GLU A 16 -0.60 3.56 -9.84
N LEU A 17 0.19 3.87 -8.82
CA LEU A 17 -0.20 3.72 -7.42
C LEU A 17 -1.07 4.90 -7.02
N LEU A 18 -2.17 4.59 -6.36
CA LEU A 18 -3.03 5.59 -5.77
C LEU A 18 -2.43 6.10 -4.45
N PRO A 19 -2.83 7.31 -4.00
CA PRO A 19 -2.50 7.81 -2.67
C PRO A 19 -2.95 6.79 -1.62
N ARG A 20 -2.12 6.62 -0.59
CA ARG A 20 -2.34 5.64 0.48
C ARG A 20 -3.72 5.86 1.13
N THR A 21 -4.65 4.94 0.87
CA THR A 21 -6.00 4.92 1.48
C THR A 21 -6.02 4.29 2.87
N GLY A 22 -4.91 3.69 3.30
CA GLY A 22 -4.74 3.13 4.63
C GLY A 22 -3.27 2.84 4.93
N ARG A 23 -2.93 2.64 6.22
CA ARG A 23 -1.53 2.44 6.65
C ARG A 23 -0.88 1.18 6.10
N CYS A 24 -1.64 0.20 5.62
CA CYS A 24 -1.12 -1.03 5.03
C CYS A 24 -1.85 -1.38 3.75
N ILE A 25 -2.51 -0.41 3.11
CA ILE A 25 -3.27 -0.67 1.89
C ILE A 25 -2.54 0.00 0.74
N ILE A 26 -2.20 -0.79 -0.27
CA ILE A 26 -1.60 -0.32 -1.51
C ILE A 26 -2.63 -0.55 -2.59
N CYS A 27 -3.02 0.52 -3.28
CA CYS A 27 -3.96 0.46 -4.39
C CYS A 27 -3.25 0.84 -5.69
N VAL A 28 -3.57 0.12 -6.76
CA VAL A 28 -3.03 0.33 -8.11
C VAL A 28 -4.17 0.42 -9.11
N CYS A 29 -4.03 1.28 -10.10
CA CYS A 29 -4.93 1.29 -11.24
C CYS A 29 -4.57 0.13 -12.19
N TYR A 30 -5.49 -0.82 -12.35
CA TYR A 30 -5.33 -1.99 -13.21
C TYR A 30 -6.40 -1.97 -14.31
N TYR A 31 -6.01 -1.61 -15.53
CA TYR A 31 -6.92 -1.55 -16.69
C TYR A 31 -8.26 -0.82 -16.43
N GLY A 32 -8.23 0.32 -15.74
CA GLY A 32 -9.42 1.12 -15.44
C GLY A 32 -10.18 0.70 -14.17
N GLU A 33 -9.69 -0.32 -13.47
CA GLU A 33 -10.21 -0.75 -12.18
C GLU A 33 -9.19 -0.50 -11.07
N ILE A 34 -9.64 -0.03 -9.91
CA ILE A 34 -8.76 0.17 -8.75
C ILE A 34 -8.67 -1.15 -7.98
N THR A 35 -7.48 -1.74 -7.93
CA THR A 35 -7.20 -2.96 -7.17
C THR A 35 -6.37 -2.63 -5.94
N CYS A 36 -6.79 -3.07 -4.76
CA CYS A 36 -6.09 -2.83 -3.50
C CYS A 36 -5.65 -4.13 -2.82
N SER A 37 -4.48 -4.11 -2.21
CA SER A 37 -3.91 -5.23 -1.46
C SER A 37 -3.34 -4.77 -0.13
N ASP A 38 -3.40 -5.65 0.87
CA ASP A 38 -2.70 -5.49 2.14
C ASP A 38 -1.17 -5.68 1.97
N GLU A 39 -0.40 -4.71 2.45
CA GLU A 39 1.04 -4.76 2.53
C GLU A 39 1.42 -5.80 3.59
N LYS A 40 1.99 -6.93 3.16
CA LYS A 40 2.48 -7.97 4.08
C LYS A 40 3.78 -7.53 4.72
N CYS A 41 3.75 -7.37 6.04
CA CYS A 41 4.94 -7.00 6.78
C CYS A 41 5.98 -8.13 6.81
N PRO A 42 7.28 -7.79 6.72
CA PRO A 42 8.34 -8.80 6.75
C PRO A 42 8.33 -9.59 8.08
N PRO A 43 8.75 -10.86 8.07
CA PRO A 43 8.83 -11.65 9.30
C PRO A 43 9.85 -11.05 10.28
N VAL A 44 9.58 -11.20 11.57
CA VAL A 44 10.50 -10.76 12.63
C VAL A 44 11.46 -11.92 12.94
N LYS A 45 12.76 -11.62 13.02
CA LYS A 45 13.78 -12.62 13.39
C LYS A 45 13.68 -13.00 14.87
N PHE A 46 14.16 -14.20 15.22
CA PHE A 46 14.22 -14.64 16.61
C PHE A 46 15.05 -13.66 17.46
N GLY A 47 14.55 -13.32 18.65
CA GLY A 47 15.18 -12.35 19.54
C GLY A 47 14.90 -10.88 19.21
N CYS A 48 14.16 -10.58 18.14
CA CYS A 48 13.76 -9.22 17.78
C CYS A 48 12.25 -9.01 18.00
N GLN A 49 11.83 -7.75 18.12
CA GLN A 49 10.44 -7.34 18.23
C GLN A 49 10.11 -6.23 17.23
N ARG A 50 8.87 -6.26 16.71
CA ARG A 50 8.30 -5.17 15.92
C ARG A 50 7.68 -4.14 16.86
N LEU A 51 8.20 -2.92 16.81
CA LEU A 51 7.61 -1.74 17.45
C LEU A 51 6.69 -1.06 16.43
N THR A 52 5.39 -1.16 16.65
CA THR A 52 4.39 -0.44 15.87
C THR A 52 4.46 1.04 16.20
N ASP A 53 4.53 1.88 15.17
CA ASP A 53 4.28 3.32 15.26
C ASP A 53 3.03 3.67 14.45
N ASP A 54 2.41 4.80 14.76
CA ASP A 54 1.20 5.25 14.05
C ASP A 54 1.47 5.78 12.64
N LEU A 55 2.74 5.86 12.20
CA LEU A 55 3.14 6.45 10.93
C LEU A 55 3.31 5.43 9.80
N THR A 56 3.74 4.20 10.11
CA THR A 56 4.16 3.21 9.11
C THR A 56 3.27 1.96 9.10
N CYS A 57 3.27 1.18 8.01
CA CYS A 57 2.55 -0.10 8.00
C CYS A 57 3.17 -1.07 9.00
N CYS A 58 4.48 -1.26 8.87
CA CYS A 58 5.17 -2.38 9.48
C CYS A 58 6.01 -2.01 10.69
N GLY A 59 5.97 -0.77 11.15
CA GLY A 59 6.76 -0.32 12.29
C GLY A 59 8.27 -0.58 12.12
N LYS A 60 9.01 -0.43 13.22
CA LYS A 60 10.44 -0.68 13.26
C LYS A 60 10.74 -2.05 13.90
N ILE A 61 11.70 -2.80 13.36
CA ILE A 61 12.20 -4.02 14.00
C ILE A 61 13.38 -3.63 14.91
N VAL A 62 13.35 -4.07 16.16
CA VAL A 62 14.40 -3.88 17.15
C VAL A 62 14.89 -5.24 17.64
N CYS A 63 16.21 -5.41 17.65
CA CYS A 63 16.98 -6.48 18.24
C CYS A 63 18.01 -5.81 19.16
#